data_AF-A0A3G9G8X2-F1
#
_entry.id   AF-A0A3G9G8X2-F1
#
_cell.length_a   1.000
_cell.length_b   1.000
_cell.length_c   1.000
_cell.angle_alpha   90.00
_cell.angle_beta   90.00
_cell.angle_gamma   90.00
#
_symmetry.space_group_name_H-M   'P 1'
#
loop_
_entity.id
_entity.type
_entity.pdbx_description
1 polymer ?
#
loop_
_entity_poly.entity_id
_entity_poly.type
_entity_poly.pdbx_seq_one_letter_code
_entity_poly.pdbx_strand_id
1 'polypeptide(L)'
;MSDPVERDPALTSARPADPPAEAAAYEAPNPAPEAEKAASVPVDFTLDIEDAQHLRNDLQDLLSGVETVHLKSDVKAQISRLNAWATRYAEGLEAARQLGETGLTMLEEARVHLAAQLDDYLRLEGEGGQVATPDQGRLIDELNRALRRITRLQGALRGQFMQTQ
;
A
#
# COMPACT_ATOMS: atom_id res chain seq x y z
N MET A 1 -45.82 84.35 17.25
CA MET A 1 -46.25 83.98 18.61
C MET A 1 -46.28 82.47 18.66
N SER A 2 -45.50 81.90 19.59
CA SER A 2 -45.59 80.59 20.25
C SER A 2 -46.10 79.35 19.49
N ASP A 3 -45.14 78.48 19.15
CA ASP A 3 -45.01 77.00 19.27
C ASP A 3 -45.86 76.24 20.35
N PRO A 4 -45.78 74.88 20.52
CA PRO A 4 -45.09 73.79 19.78
C PRO A 4 -45.86 72.42 19.71
N VAL A 5 -45.20 71.34 19.23
CA VAL A 5 -45.05 69.96 19.80
C VAL A 5 -45.05 68.92 18.65
N GLU A 6 -43.93 68.45 18.11
CA GLU A 6 -42.92 67.45 18.57
C GLU A 6 -43.37 65.97 18.65
N ARG A 7 -42.67 65.14 17.82
CA ARG A 7 -42.31 63.69 17.91
C ARG A 7 -43.42 62.66 17.65
N ASP A 8 -43.21 61.58 16.90
CA ASP A 8 -42.07 60.64 16.91
C ASP A 8 -41.86 59.94 15.55
N PRO A 9 -40.61 59.62 15.15
CA PRO A 9 -40.29 58.68 14.07
C PRO A 9 -39.54 57.46 14.62
N ALA A 10 -40.10 56.25 14.49
CA ALA A 10 -39.40 54.99 14.19
C ALA A 10 -40.26 53.77 14.55
N LEU A 11 -39.91 52.64 13.91
CA LEU A 11 -40.29 51.24 14.21
C LEU A 11 -41.61 50.80 13.58
N THR A 12 -41.77 49.63 12.97
CA THR A 12 -40.88 48.50 12.68
C THR A 12 -41.72 47.47 11.90
N SER A 13 -41.08 46.77 10.96
CA SER A 13 -41.23 45.36 10.58
C SER A 13 -42.58 44.68 10.27
N ALA A 14 -42.44 43.73 9.31
CA ALA A 14 -43.21 42.51 9.06
C ALA A 14 -44.34 42.65 8.02
N ARG A 15 -44.44 41.86 6.94
CA ARG A 15 -44.02 40.46 6.70
C ARG A 15 -43.78 40.21 5.18
N PRO A 16 -43.12 39.08 4.81
CA PRO A 16 -42.66 38.75 3.46
C PRO A 16 -43.73 38.08 2.60
N ALA A 17 -43.52 38.10 1.27
CA ALA A 17 -44.30 37.36 0.29
C ALA A 17 -44.05 35.84 0.40
N ASP A 18 -45.12 35.05 0.39
CA ASP A 18 -45.10 33.59 0.34
C ASP A 18 -44.56 33.05 -1.02
N PRO A 19 -43.79 31.95 -1.01
CA PRO A 19 -43.85 30.86 -1.99
C PRO A 19 -44.11 29.51 -1.27
N PRO A 20 -44.10 28.29 -1.89
CA PRO A 20 -44.24 27.82 -3.28
C PRO A 20 -45.29 26.65 -3.42
N ALA A 21 -45.42 25.99 -4.59
CA ALA A 21 -45.33 24.50 -4.78
C ALA A 21 -46.03 23.94 -6.06
N GLU A 22 -45.24 23.22 -6.88
CA GLU A 22 -45.52 21.94 -7.60
C GLU A 22 -46.71 21.85 -8.62
N ALA A 23 -46.69 21.18 -9.78
CA ALA A 23 -45.84 20.15 -10.41
C ALA A 23 -46.06 20.23 -11.95
N ALA A 24 -45.01 20.29 -12.78
CA ALA A 24 -44.40 19.19 -13.52
C ALA A 24 -45.22 18.55 -14.67
N ALA A 25 -44.81 18.79 -15.92
CA ALA A 25 -44.83 17.80 -16.99
C ALA A 25 -43.60 18.03 -17.87
N TYR A 26 -42.76 16.99 -17.92
CA TYR A 26 -41.37 16.95 -18.35
C TYR A 26 -41.20 17.02 -19.87
N GLU A 27 -40.32 17.91 -20.32
CA GLU A 27 -39.64 17.83 -21.62
C GLU A 27 -38.48 16.84 -21.45
N ALA A 28 -38.48 15.77 -22.24
CA ALA A 28 -37.50 14.70 -22.15
C ALA A 28 -36.10 15.20 -22.53
N PRO A 29 -35.09 15.14 -21.62
CA PRO A 29 -33.72 15.40 -21.99
C PRO A 29 -33.08 14.12 -22.54
N ASN A 30 -32.48 14.29 -23.71
CA ASN A 30 -31.52 13.42 -24.39
C ASN A 30 -30.71 12.52 -23.41
N PRO A 31 -30.65 11.18 -23.58
CA PRO A 31 -29.88 10.34 -22.69
C PRO A 31 -28.38 10.65 -22.82
N ALA A 32 -27.75 10.85 -21.65
CA ALA A 32 -26.30 10.96 -21.49
C ALA A 32 -25.56 9.82 -22.20
N PRO A 33 -24.31 10.01 -22.66
CA PRO A 33 -23.51 8.90 -23.16
C PRO A 33 -23.41 7.87 -22.03
N GLU A 34 -23.83 6.65 -22.36
CA GLU A 34 -23.78 5.49 -21.50
C GLU A 34 -22.42 5.45 -20.82
N ALA A 35 -22.42 5.43 -19.48
CA ALA A 35 -21.23 5.15 -18.72
C ALA A 35 -20.66 3.84 -19.28
N GLU A 36 -19.55 3.94 -20.01
CA GLU A 36 -18.79 2.80 -20.50
C GLU A 36 -18.58 1.89 -19.30
N LYS A 37 -19.36 0.82 -19.28
CA LYS A 37 -19.29 -0.24 -18.30
C LYS A 37 -17.88 -0.79 -18.46
N ALA A 38 -16.97 -0.35 -17.58
CA ALA A 38 -15.56 -0.69 -17.61
C ALA A 38 -15.46 -2.20 -17.83
N ALA A 39 -15.15 -2.57 -19.08
CA ALA A 39 -15.11 -3.94 -19.48
C ALA A 39 -14.05 -4.58 -18.58
N SER A 40 -14.48 -5.47 -17.70
CA SER A 40 -13.57 -6.23 -16.85
C SER A 40 -12.90 -7.24 -17.76
N VAL A 41 -11.89 -6.77 -18.50
CA VAL A 41 -11.01 -7.61 -19.29
C VAL A 41 -10.34 -8.56 -18.30
N PRO A 42 -10.30 -9.88 -18.56
CA PRO A 42 -9.49 -10.79 -17.76
C PRO A 42 -8.05 -10.29 -17.82
N VAL A 43 -7.57 -9.76 -16.70
CA VAL A 43 -6.21 -9.24 -16.58
C VAL A 43 -5.29 -10.45 -16.43
N ASP A 44 -4.39 -10.62 -17.38
CA ASP A 44 -3.23 -11.49 -17.18
C ASP A 44 -2.30 -10.78 -16.18
N PHE A 45 -2.01 -11.44 -15.05
CA PHE A 45 -1.27 -10.83 -13.94
C PHE A 45 0.25 -10.92 -14.11
N THR A 46 0.72 -11.41 -15.25
CA THR A 46 2.16 -11.58 -15.53
C THR A 46 2.70 -10.38 -16.30
N LEU A 47 2.97 -9.30 -15.58
CA LEU A 47 3.84 -8.24 -16.07
C LEU A 47 5.26 -8.57 -15.56
N ASP A 48 6.25 -8.59 -16.44
CA ASP A 48 7.62 -8.83 -16.01
C ASP A 48 8.23 -7.57 -15.35
N ILE A 49 9.43 -7.72 -14.81
CA ILE A 49 10.08 -6.64 -14.06
C ILE A 49 10.51 -5.48 -14.97
N GLU A 50 10.86 -5.76 -16.23
CA GLU A 50 11.28 -4.74 -17.19
C GLU A 50 10.08 -3.91 -17.63
N ASP A 51 8.99 -4.57 -17.98
CA ASP A 51 7.71 -3.95 -18.32
C ASP A 51 7.14 -3.13 -17.14
N ALA A 52 7.25 -3.63 -15.91
CA ALA A 52 6.85 -2.89 -14.71
C ALA A 52 7.67 -1.61 -14.50
N GLN A 53 8.98 -1.66 -14.76
CA GLN A 53 9.87 -0.51 -14.69
C GLN A 53 9.58 0.50 -15.80
N HIS A 54 9.34 0.02 -17.02
CA HIS A 54 8.94 0.87 -18.15
C HIS A 54 7.64 1.59 -17.87
N LEU A 55 6.59 0.87 -17.42
CA LEU A 55 5.32 1.47 -17.05
C LEU A 55 5.47 2.55 -15.96
N ARG A 56 6.29 2.28 -14.93
CA ARG A 56 6.58 3.27 -13.88
C ARG A 56 7.24 4.52 -14.47
N ASN A 57 8.25 4.35 -15.32
CA ASN A 57 8.98 5.47 -15.91
C ASN A 57 8.06 6.29 -16.83
N ASP A 58 7.24 5.64 -17.65
CA ASP A 58 6.28 6.32 -18.54
C ASP A 58 5.23 7.12 -17.74
N LEU A 59 4.73 6.58 -16.63
CA LEU A 59 3.80 7.29 -15.74
C LEU A 59 4.46 8.47 -15.03
N GLN A 60 5.73 8.32 -14.66
CA GLN A 60 6.53 9.41 -14.08
C GLN A 60 6.78 10.53 -15.10
N ASP A 61 7.12 10.16 -16.33
CA ASP A 61 7.30 11.08 -17.45
C ASP A 61 5.99 11.79 -17.78
N LEU A 62 4.87 11.07 -17.77
CA LEU A 62 3.54 11.66 -17.93
C LEU A 62 3.25 12.67 -16.82
N LEU A 63 3.52 12.37 -15.56
CA LEU A 63 3.32 13.31 -14.45
C LEU A 63 4.16 14.58 -14.57
N SER A 64 5.42 14.44 -15.01
CA SER A 64 6.33 15.58 -15.18
C SER A 64 5.99 16.41 -16.42
N GLY A 65 5.63 15.78 -17.53
CA GLY A 65 5.21 16.45 -18.77
C GLY A 65 3.84 17.13 -18.63
N VAL A 66 2.94 16.57 -17.83
CA VAL A 66 1.62 17.14 -17.53
C VAL A 66 1.70 18.45 -16.76
N GLU A 67 2.79 18.80 -16.09
CA GLU A 67 2.89 20.15 -15.49
C GLU A 67 2.85 21.26 -16.55
N THR A 68 3.12 20.92 -17.82
CA THR A 68 3.01 21.85 -18.96
C THR A 68 1.63 21.90 -19.62
N VAL A 69 0.78 20.88 -19.38
CA VAL A 69 -0.57 20.74 -19.97
C VAL A 69 -1.57 20.82 -18.82
N HIS A 70 -2.46 21.82 -18.79
CA HIS A 70 -3.48 21.97 -17.74
C HIS A 70 -4.48 20.79 -17.71
N LEU A 71 -4.05 19.63 -17.23
CA LEU A 71 -4.92 18.48 -16.97
C LEU A 71 -5.86 18.84 -15.82
N LYS A 72 -7.08 18.33 -15.91
CA LYS A 72 -8.02 18.36 -14.79
C LYS A 72 -7.39 17.65 -13.59
N SER A 73 -7.60 18.19 -12.39
CA SER A 73 -7.05 17.66 -11.12
C SER A 73 -7.26 16.15 -10.96
N ASP A 74 -8.41 15.65 -11.42
CA ASP A 74 -8.79 14.25 -11.27
C ASP A 74 -7.92 13.32 -12.13
N VAL A 75 -7.50 13.77 -13.32
CA VAL A 75 -6.63 12.99 -14.20
C VAL A 75 -5.22 12.93 -13.61
N LYS A 76 -4.71 14.06 -13.08
CA LYS A 76 -3.42 14.07 -12.37
C LYS A 76 -3.45 13.13 -11.15
N ALA A 77 -4.55 13.11 -10.40
CA ALA A 77 -4.73 12.23 -9.26
C ALA A 77 -4.78 10.74 -9.66
N GLN A 78 -5.44 10.41 -10.77
CA GLN A 78 -5.49 9.05 -11.32
C GLN A 78 -4.11 8.57 -11.77
N ILE A 79 -3.38 9.37 -12.55
CA ILE A 79 -2.03 9.02 -13.01
C ILE A 79 -1.08 8.86 -11.82
N SER A 80 -1.17 9.76 -10.83
CA SER A 80 -0.36 9.66 -9.60
C SER A 80 -0.60 8.35 -8.86
N ARG A 81 -1.85 7.90 -8.80
CA ARG A 81 -2.21 6.64 -8.15
C ARG A 81 -1.68 5.43 -8.94
N LEU A 82 -1.81 5.45 -10.27
CA LEU A 82 -1.24 4.41 -11.13
C LEU A 82 0.27 4.33 -10.97
N ASN A 83 0.97 5.47 -10.93
CA ASN A 83 2.42 5.51 -10.74
C ASN A 83 2.82 4.89 -9.39
N ALA A 84 2.08 5.20 -8.33
CA ALA A 84 2.32 4.60 -7.01
C ALA A 84 2.11 3.08 -7.01
N TRP A 85 1.11 2.57 -7.75
CA TRP A 85 0.89 1.13 -7.89
C TRP A 85 1.98 0.45 -8.71
N ALA A 86 2.36 1.01 -9.86
CA ALA A 86 3.44 0.50 -10.69
C ALA A 86 4.78 0.46 -9.93
N THR A 87 5.07 1.50 -9.14
CA THR A 87 6.25 1.55 -8.26
C THR A 87 6.27 0.38 -7.27
N ARG A 88 5.19 0.20 -6.50
CA ARG A 88 5.10 -0.90 -5.51
C ARG A 88 5.17 -2.28 -6.16
N TYR A 89 4.58 -2.43 -7.35
CA TYR A 89 4.61 -3.68 -8.08
C TYR A 89 6.04 -4.02 -8.55
N ALA A 90 6.74 -3.05 -9.15
CA ALA A 90 8.14 -3.22 -9.55
C ALA A 90 9.06 -3.53 -8.35
N GLU A 91 8.88 -2.86 -7.22
CA GLU A 91 9.60 -3.15 -5.97
C GLU A 91 9.31 -4.56 -5.46
N GLY A 92 8.05 -5.01 -5.55
CA GLY A 92 7.64 -6.36 -5.16
C GLY A 92 8.26 -7.45 -6.05
N LEU A 93 8.33 -7.22 -7.37
CA LEU A 93 9.00 -8.12 -8.32
C LEU A 93 10.50 -8.19 -8.06
N GLU A 94 11.15 -7.05 -7.80
CA GLU A 94 12.58 -7.01 -7.45
C GLU A 94 12.84 -7.76 -6.14
N ALA A 95 12.00 -7.56 -5.11
CA ALA A 95 12.12 -8.29 -3.86
C ALA A 95 11.93 -9.81 -4.05
N ALA A 96 10.97 -10.22 -4.88
CA ALA A 96 10.76 -11.63 -5.20
C ALA A 96 11.96 -12.24 -5.95
N ARG A 97 12.55 -11.49 -6.89
CA ARG A 97 13.79 -11.87 -7.58
C ARG A 97 14.95 -12.03 -6.59
N GLN A 98 15.18 -11.06 -5.71
CA GLN A 98 16.24 -11.12 -4.70
C GLN A 98 16.05 -12.30 -3.74
N LEU A 99 14.81 -12.59 -3.33
CA LEU A 99 14.48 -13.77 -2.53
C LEU A 99 14.84 -15.07 -3.26
N GLY A 100 14.58 -15.15 -4.57
CA GLY A 100 14.95 -16.30 -5.40
C GLY A 100 16.45 -16.46 -5.61
N GLU A 101 17.18 -15.36 -5.89
CA GLU A 101 18.61 -15.39 -6.20
C GLU A 101 19.49 -15.55 -4.95
N THR A 102 19.18 -14.83 -3.87
CA THR A 102 20.08 -14.68 -2.70
C THR A 102 19.43 -15.10 -1.39
N GLY A 103 18.10 -15.10 -1.31
CA GLY A 103 17.38 -15.37 -0.05
C GLY A 103 17.68 -16.76 0.53
N LEU A 104 17.92 -17.76 -0.33
CA LEU A 104 18.26 -19.11 0.10
C LEU A 104 19.66 -19.18 0.69
N THR A 105 20.62 -18.50 0.07
CA THR A 105 21.99 -18.37 0.56
C THR A 105 22.02 -17.66 1.92
N MET A 106 21.32 -16.53 2.06
CA MET A 106 21.24 -15.79 3.32
C MET A 106 20.61 -16.64 4.45
N LEU A 107 19.57 -17.43 4.14
CA LEU A 107 18.99 -18.35 5.12
C LEU A 107 19.95 -19.48 5.51
N GLU A 108 20.77 -19.97 4.57
CA GLU A 108 21.78 -20.99 4.86
C GLU A 108 22.92 -20.44 5.73
N GLU A 109 23.41 -19.24 5.43
CA GLU A 109 24.40 -18.56 6.27
C GLU A 109 23.88 -18.33 7.69
N ALA A 110 22.65 -17.83 7.83
CA ALA A 110 22.01 -17.66 9.13
C ALA A 110 21.86 -18.99 9.88
N ARG A 111 21.55 -20.10 9.17
CA ARG A 111 21.48 -21.44 9.75
C ARG A 111 22.84 -21.88 10.30
N VAL A 112 23.91 -21.69 9.54
CA VAL A 112 25.28 -22.05 9.94
C VAL A 112 25.70 -21.26 11.17
N HIS A 113 25.46 -19.95 11.19
CA HIS A 113 25.81 -19.11 12.33
C HIS A 113 25.03 -19.50 13.60
N LEU A 114 23.73 -19.74 13.50
CA LEU A 114 22.93 -20.17 14.66
C LEU A 114 23.32 -21.57 15.16
N ALA A 115 23.70 -22.47 14.26
CA ALA A 115 24.18 -23.80 14.64
C ALA A 115 25.54 -23.74 15.35
N ALA A 116 26.46 -22.90 14.87
CA ALA A 116 27.75 -22.66 15.53
C ALA A 116 27.55 -22.05 16.92
N GLN A 117 26.66 -21.06 17.05
CA GLN A 117 26.33 -20.47 18.35
C GLN A 117 25.75 -21.50 19.33
N LEU A 118 24.86 -22.38 18.85
CA LEU A 118 24.30 -23.45 19.67
C LEU A 118 25.37 -24.44 20.11
N ASP A 119 26.28 -24.84 19.22
CA ASP A 119 27.40 -25.72 19.53
C ASP A 119 28.32 -25.12 20.59
N ASP A 120 28.64 -23.83 20.48
CA ASP A 120 29.42 -23.10 21.48
C ASP A 120 28.75 -23.15 22.87
N TYR A 121 27.43 -22.93 22.95
CA TYR A 121 26.70 -23.01 24.22
C TYR A 121 26.72 -24.42 24.82
N LEU A 122 26.55 -25.46 24.00
CA LEU A 122 26.56 -26.85 24.44
C LEU A 122 27.96 -27.32 24.86
N ARG A 123 29.00 -26.87 24.16
CA ARG A 123 30.40 -27.17 24.50
C ARG A 123 30.78 -26.58 25.85
N LEU A 124 30.36 -25.34 26.13
CA LEU A 124 30.60 -24.69 27.42
C LEU A 124 29.91 -25.41 28.59
N GLU A 125 28.72 -26.00 28.37
CA GLU A 125 28.06 -26.86 29.37
C GLU A 125 28.86 -28.15 29.64
N GLY A 126 29.39 -28.78 28.58
CA GLY A 126 30.16 -30.03 28.68
C GLY A 126 31.56 -29.88 29.29
N GLU A 127 32.23 -28.75 29.07
CA GLU A 127 33.61 -28.50 29.56
C GLU A 127 33.67 -28.04 31.03
N GLY A 128 32.61 -27.39 31.53
CA GLY A 128 32.58 -26.82 32.88
C GLY A 128 32.00 -27.73 33.97
N GLY A 129 31.32 -28.83 33.60
CA GLY A 129 30.59 -29.69 34.56
C GLY A 129 29.45 -28.97 35.31
N GLN A 130 29.15 -27.72 34.96
CA GLN A 130 28.05 -26.94 35.50
C GLN A 130 26.84 -27.11 34.59
N VAL A 131 25.72 -27.53 35.19
CA VAL A 131 24.41 -27.57 34.53
C VAL A 131 24.09 -26.18 33.98
N ALA A 132 23.57 -26.12 32.75
CA ALA A 132 23.16 -24.88 32.12
C ALA A 132 22.29 -24.03 33.06
N THR A 133 22.64 -22.75 33.18
CA THR A 133 21.81 -21.79 33.92
C THR A 133 20.43 -21.68 33.26
N PRO A 134 19.36 -21.30 34.00
CA PRO A 134 18.03 -21.16 33.44
C PRO A 134 17.96 -20.24 32.20
N ASP A 135 18.79 -19.19 32.16
CA ASP A 135 18.86 -18.27 31.03
C ASP A 135 19.59 -18.88 29.82
N GLN A 136 20.61 -19.71 30.04
CA GLN A 136 21.24 -20.48 28.98
C GLN A 136 20.27 -21.52 28.39
N GLY A 137 19.49 -22.20 29.23
CA GLY A 137 18.45 -23.14 28.77
C GLY A 137 17.42 -22.45 27.86
N ARG A 138 16.95 -21.26 28.24
CA ARG A 138 16.05 -20.44 27.40
C ARG A 138 16.69 -20.08 26.06
N LEU A 139 17.95 -19.67 26.07
CA LEU A 139 18.66 -19.30 24.84
C LEU A 139 18.86 -20.50 23.91
N ILE A 140 19.22 -21.67 24.46
CA ILE A 140 19.31 -22.93 23.72
C ILE A 140 17.98 -23.29 23.06
N ASP A 141 16.87 -23.15 23.80
CA ASP A 141 15.52 -23.39 23.26
C ASP A 141 15.15 -22.40 22.14
N GLU A 142 15.50 -21.12 22.29
CA GLU A 142 15.30 -20.08 21.28
C GLU A 142 16.11 -20.35 20.01
N LEU A 143 17.38 -20.70 20.13
CA LEU A 143 18.25 -21.07 19.01
C LEU A 143 17.68 -22.30 18.27
N ASN A 144 17.27 -23.33 19.01
CA ASN A 144 16.62 -24.51 18.44
C ASN A 144 15.31 -24.17 17.72
N ARG A 145 14.53 -23.22 18.24
CA ARG A 145 13.30 -22.74 17.60
C ARG A 145 13.60 -21.94 16.33
N ALA A 146 14.64 -21.12 16.34
CA ALA A 146 15.10 -20.34 15.20
C ALA A 146 15.60 -21.26 14.07
N LEU A 147 16.43 -22.27 14.38
CA LEU A 147 16.92 -23.27 13.43
C LEU A 147 15.77 -24.03 12.76
N ARG A 148 14.75 -24.45 13.54
CA ARG A 148 13.53 -25.08 13.00
C ARG A 148 12.72 -24.14 12.12
N ARG A 149 12.71 -22.84 12.41
CA ARG A 149 12.02 -21.84 11.57
C ARG A 149 12.76 -21.62 10.27
N ILE A 150 14.08 -21.47 10.30
CA ILE A 150 14.91 -21.30 9.09
C ILE A 150 14.78 -22.51 8.18
N THR A 151 14.84 -23.73 8.71
CA THR A 151 14.68 -24.95 7.91
C THR A 151 13.32 -24.97 7.17
N ARG A 152 12.23 -24.56 7.85
CA ARG A 152 10.91 -24.44 7.22
C ARG A 152 10.88 -23.34 6.15
N LEU A 153 11.51 -22.20 6.39
CA LEU A 153 11.59 -21.10 5.42
C LEU A 153 12.39 -21.50 4.18
N GLN A 154 13.53 -22.19 4.35
CA GLN A 154 14.31 -22.74 3.24
C GLN A 154 13.48 -23.72 2.40
N GLY A 155 12.71 -24.60 3.06
CA GLY A 155 11.79 -25.52 2.36
C GLY A 155 10.71 -24.79 1.57
N ALA A 156 10.08 -23.77 2.15
CA ALA A 156 9.08 -22.95 1.47
C ALA A 156 9.67 -22.20 0.26
N LEU A 157 10.85 -21.61 0.43
CA LEU A 157 11.53 -20.84 -0.61
C LEU A 157 11.96 -21.76 -1.78
N ARG A 158 12.53 -22.93 -1.49
CA ARG A 158 12.82 -23.96 -2.51
C ARG A 158 11.56 -24.38 -3.25
N GLY A 159 10.47 -24.63 -2.53
CA GLY A 159 9.20 -25.02 -3.13
C GLY A 159 8.63 -23.98 -4.09
N GLN A 160 8.78 -22.69 -3.78
CA GLN A 160 8.26 -21.60 -4.61
C GLN A 160 9.13 -21.28 -5.83
N PHE A 161 10.46 -21.36 -5.71
CA PHE A 161 11.38 -20.90 -6.76
C PHE A 161 12.08 -22.03 -7.54
N MET A 162 12.06 -23.27 -7.06
CA MET A 162 12.69 -24.42 -7.75
C MET A 162 11.67 -25.39 -8.37
N GLN A 163 10.36 -25.20 -8.18
CA GLN A 163 9.32 -25.97 -8.89
C GLN A 163 8.93 -25.35 -10.25
N THR A 164 9.44 -24.16 -10.55
CA THR A 164 9.15 -23.39 -11.76
C THR A 164 10.21 -23.54 -12.86
N GLN A 165 11.20 -24.44 -12.68
CA GLN A 165 12.18 -24.81 -13.71
C GLN A 165 11.88 -26.17 -14.33
#